data_AF-A0A932Y5J5-F1
#
_entry.id   AF-A0A932Y5J5-F1
#
_cell.length_a   1.000
_cell.length_b   1.000
_cell.length_c   1.000
_cell.angle_alpha   90.00
_cell.angle_beta   90.00
_cell.angle_gamma   90.00
#
_symmetry.space_group_name_H-M   'P 1'
#
loop_
_entity.id
_entity.type
_entity.pdbx_description
1 polymer ?
#
loop_
_entity_poly.entity_id
_entity_poly.type
_entity_poly.pdbx_seq_one_letter_code
_entity_poly.pdbx_strand_id
1 'polypeptide(L)'
;MPEEKDKKPIKSFRDLEVFQNTYGAMLRVIKEVLPLLPQSEKFDLVDQLRRSCKAAPRLIAEGYAKRHQKFGFQKYLDDAMTECNETIVSLDQSRDLYNVDPKLINELVDLYDKSGRQIYNLSVAWTSFKDPKRRPSIDTGIVTS
;
A
#
# COMPACT_ATOMS: atom_id res chain seq x y z
N MET A 1 -27.80 -1.58 6.95
CA MET A 1 -27.18 -2.47 5.94
C MET A 1 -26.02 -1.70 5.34
N PRO A 2 -24.76 -2.15 5.43
CA PRO A 2 -23.69 -1.47 4.70
C PRO A 2 -23.92 -1.73 3.21
N GLU A 3 -23.94 -0.67 2.42
CA GLU A 3 -24.04 -0.77 0.97
C GLU A 3 -22.92 -1.66 0.43
N GLU A 4 -23.31 -2.68 -0.33
CA GLU A 4 -22.37 -3.52 -1.06
C GLU A 4 -21.73 -2.63 -2.12
N LYS A 5 -20.51 -2.14 -1.87
CA LYS A 5 -19.77 -1.35 -2.86
C LYS A 5 -19.57 -2.22 -4.09
N ASP A 6 -20.25 -1.89 -5.18
CA ASP A 6 -20.08 -2.48 -6.50
C ASP A 6 -18.57 -2.51 -6.83
N LYS A 7 -17.97 -3.71 -6.74
CA LYS A 7 -16.53 -3.89 -6.95
C LYS A 7 -16.25 -3.76 -8.43
N LYS A 8 -15.89 -2.54 -8.86
CA LYS A 8 -15.45 -2.28 -10.23
C LYS A 8 -14.34 -3.26 -10.63
N PRO A 9 -14.39 -3.82 -11.86
CA PRO A 9 -13.34 -4.72 -12.33
C PRO A 9 -12.00 -4.00 -12.38
N ILE A 10 -10.96 -4.61 -11.81
CA ILE A 10 -9.59 -4.10 -11.81
C ILE A 10 -9.01 -4.25 -13.22
N LYS A 11 -8.78 -3.14 -13.92
CA LYS A 11 -8.18 -3.10 -15.26
C LYS A 11 -6.72 -2.63 -15.20
N SER A 12 -6.40 -1.80 -14.23
CA SER A 12 -5.07 -1.21 -14.00
C SER A 12 -4.69 -1.25 -12.52
N PHE A 13 -3.39 -1.11 -12.22
CA PHE A 13 -2.92 -0.90 -10.85
C PHE A 13 -3.56 0.34 -10.20
N ARG A 14 -3.97 1.31 -11.01
CA ARG A 14 -4.69 2.51 -10.56
C ARG A 14 -6.06 2.22 -9.95
N ASP A 15 -6.65 1.08 -10.28
CA ASP A 15 -7.94 0.66 -9.73
C ASP A 15 -7.79 0.00 -8.34
N LEU A 16 -6.56 -0.30 -7.91
CA LEU A 16 -6.29 -0.86 -6.59
C LEU A 16 -6.46 0.24 -5.53
N GLU A 17 -7.36 0.02 -4.56
CA GLU A 17 -7.56 0.96 -3.44
C GLU A 17 -6.25 1.22 -2.69
N VAL A 18 -5.43 0.18 -2.50
CA VAL A 18 -4.13 0.29 -1.83
C VAL A 18 -3.13 1.16 -2.59
N PHE A 19 -3.19 1.18 -3.92
CA PHE A 19 -2.38 2.09 -4.73
C PHE A 19 -2.85 3.54 -4.52
N GLN A 20 -4.18 3.77 -4.55
CA GLN A 20 -4.75 5.11 -4.36
C GLN A 20 -4.41 5.66 -2.98
N ASN A 21 -4.54 4.84 -1.93
CA ASN A 21 -4.23 5.21 -0.56
C ASN A 21 -2.74 5.56 -0.39
N THR A 22 -1.84 4.68 -0.82
CA THR A 22 -0.38 4.92 -0.70
C THR A 22 0.09 6.10 -1.55
N TYR A 23 -0.46 6.30 -2.75
CA TYR A 23 -0.13 7.45 -3.58
C TYR A 23 -0.61 8.77 -2.96
N GLY A 24 -1.84 8.79 -2.43
CA GLY A 24 -2.38 9.95 -1.73
C GLY A 24 -1.59 10.28 -0.46
N ALA A 25 -1.31 9.27 0.38
CA ALA A 25 -0.50 9.43 1.59
C ALA A 25 0.91 9.94 1.26
N MET A 26 1.55 9.40 0.22
CA MET A 26 2.86 9.89 -0.25
C MET A 26 2.82 11.37 -0.63
N LEU A 27 1.80 11.84 -1.33
CA LEU A 27 1.67 13.27 -1.65
C LEU A 27 1.60 14.14 -0.39
N ARG A 28 0.86 13.70 0.63
CA ARG A 28 0.78 14.38 1.92
C ARG A 28 2.12 14.38 2.64
N VAL A 29 2.82 13.25 2.72
CA VAL A 29 4.17 13.16 3.31
C VAL A 29 5.12 14.16 2.64
N ILE A 30 5.18 14.18 1.31
CA ILE A 30 6.09 15.05 0.55
C ILE A 30 5.78 16.54 0.76
N LYS A 31 4.50 16.92 0.86
CA LYS A 31 4.05 18.32 0.89
C LYS A 31 3.86 18.89 2.29
N GLU A 32 3.45 18.07 3.24
CA GLU A 32 3.01 18.49 4.58
C GLU A 32 4.04 18.10 5.66
N VAL A 33 4.73 16.97 5.53
CA VAL A 33 5.66 16.48 6.57
C VAL A 33 7.11 16.87 6.28
N LEU A 34 7.64 16.52 5.11
CA LEU A 34 9.05 16.76 4.80
C LEU A 34 9.52 18.22 4.95
N PRO A 35 8.71 19.25 4.60
CA PRO A 35 9.11 20.64 4.80
C PRO A 35 9.24 21.08 6.26
N LEU A 36 8.70 20.31 7.21
CA LEU A 36 8.74 20.62 8.65
C LEU A 36 10.00 20.05 9.34
N LEU A 37 10.73 19.16 8.68
CA LEU A 37 11.94 18.57 9.22
C LEU A 37 13.14 19.53 9.08
N PRO A 38 14.05 19.57 10.07
CA PRO A 38 15.17 20.48 10.03
C PRO A 38 16.17 20.11 8.93
N GLN A 39 16.92 21.11 8.46
CA GLN A 39 17.92 20.94 7.40
C GLN A 39 19.01 19.91 7.74
N SER A 40 19.29 19.68 9.04
CA SER A 40 20.22 18.66 9.54
C SER A 40 19.80 17.23 9.16
N GLU A 41 18.49 16.99 8.99
CA GLU A 41 17.92 15.68 8.63
C GLU A 41 17.91 15.42 7.12
N LYS A 42 18.43 16.35 6.30
CA LYS A 42 18.35 16.27 4.83
C LYS A 42 18.86 14.94 4.26
N PHE A 43 19.93 14.39 4.84
CA PHE A 43 20.57 13.14 4.39
C PHE A 43 20.26 11.95 5.29
N ASP A 44 19.33 12.13 6.24
CA ASP A 44 18.90 11.07 7.14
C ASP A 44 17.37 10.93 7.07
N LEU A 45 16.60 11.39 8.06
CA LEU A 45 15.16 11.17 8.12
C LEU A 45 14.41 11.70 6.90
N VAL A 46 14.82 12.85 6.35
CA VAL A 46 14.19 13.42 5.14
C VAL A 46 14.40 12.51 3.94
N ASP A 47 15.60 11.95 3.77
CA ASP A 47 15.91 11.08 2.63
C ASP A 47 15.24 9.71 2.79
N GLN A 48 15.33 9.11 3.98
CA GLN A 48 14.68 7.84 4.30
C GLN A 48 13.16 7.93 4.07
N LEU A 49 12.47 8.86 4.72
CA LEU A 49 11.02 9.05 4.59
C LEU A 49 10.61 9.37 3.15
N ARG A 50 11.39 10.18 2.43
CA ARG A 50 11.13 10.50 1.01
C ARG A 50 11.25 9.27 0.12
N ARG A 51 12.22 8.40 0.36
CA ARG A 51 12.42 7.18 -0.44
C ARG A 51 11.32 6.17 -0.17
N SER A 52 11.04 5.87 1.09
CA SER A 52 10.11 4.83 1.49
C SER A 52 8.67 5.15 1.09
N CYS A 53 8.18 6.37 1.37
CA CYS A 53 6.82 6.76 1.00
C CYS A 53 6.57 6.70 -0.53
N LYS A 54 7.59 6.99 -1.33
CA LYS A 54 7.49 6.89 -2.80
C LYS A 54 7.63 5.46 -3.30
N ALA A 55 8.33 4.59 -2.57
CA ALA A 55 8.57 3.21 -2.96
C ALA A 55 7.30 2.38 -2.88
N ALA A 56 6.50 2.52 -1.82
CA ALA A 56 5.24 1.77 -1.64
C ALA A 56 4.31 1.78 -2.89
N PRO A 57 3.87 2.94 -3.43
CA PRO A 57 3.01 2.95 -4.63
C PRO A 57 3.72 2.45 -5.89
N ARG A 58 5.05 2.60 -6.02
CA ARG A 58 5.83 2.07 -7.15
C ARG A 58 5.86 0.56 -7.13
N LEU A 59 6.15 -0.04 -5.98
CA LEU A 59 6.22 -1.50 -5.81
C LEU A 59 4.85 -2.14 -6.05
N ILE A 60 3.74 -1.51 -5.63
CA ILE A 60 2.39 -1.98 -5.96
C ILE A 60 2.17 -2.00 -7.49
N ALA A 61 2.58 -0.95 -8.20
CA ALA A 61 2.45 -0.88 -9.65
C ALA A 61 3.34 -1.92 -10.37
N GLU A 62 4.59 -2.08 -9.93
CA GLU A 62 5.52 -3.09 -10.47
C GLU A 62 5.02 -4.52 -10.21
N GLY A 63 4.53 -4.77 -9.00
CA GLY A 63 3.90 -6.03 -8.63
C GLY A 63 2.71 -6.36 -9.53
N TYR A 64 1.82 -5.39 -9.75
CA TYR A 64 0.68 -5.56 -10.66
C TYR A 64 1.12 -5.87 -12.10
N ALA A 65 2.18 -5.23 -12.60
CA ALA A 65 2.73 -5.53 -13.93
C ALA A 65 3.25 -6.97 -14.03
N LYS A 66 3.85 -7.48 -12.95
CA LYS A 66 4.41 -8.84 -12.85
C LYS A 66 3.44 -9.88 -12.27
N ARG A 67 2.15 -9.56 -12.19
CA ARG A 67 1.12 -10.42 -11.56
C ARG A 67 1.00 -11.82 -12.17
N HIS A 68 1.27 -11.93 -13.47
CA HIS A 68 1.29 -13.17 -14.25
C HIS A 68 2.49 -14.08 -13.93
N GLN A 69 3.57 -13.53 -13.34
CA GLN A 69 4.74 -14.31 -12.95
C GLN A 69 4.47 -15.01 -11.62
N LYS A 70 4.89 -16.28 -11.48
CA LYS A 70 4.57 -17.13 -10.31
C LYS A 70 4.91 -16.46 -8.98
N PHE A 71 6.14 -15.97 -8.83
CA PHE A 71 6.62 -15.32 -7.61
C PHE A 71 6.80 -13.80 -7.74
N GLY A 72 6.66 -13.25 -8.95
CA GLY A 72 6.90 -11.83 -9.22
C GLY A 72 6.04 -10.95 -8.33
N PHE A 73 4.72 -11.13 -8.37
CA PHE A 73 3.83 -10.24 -7.60
C PHE A 73 4.07 -10.27 -6.09
N GLN A 74 4.26 -11.47 -5.52
CA GLN A 74 4.34 -11.64 -4.08
C GLN A 74 5.52 -10.86 -3.51
N LYS A 75 6.71 -11.00 -4.11
CA LYS A 75 7.90 -10.25 -3.71
C LYS A 75 7.64 -8.74 -3.67
N TYR A 76 6.99 -8.19 -4.68
CA TYR A 76 6.70 -6.75 -4.73
C TYR A 76 5.71 -6.29 -3.67
N LEU A 77 4.75 -7.14 -3.29
CA LEU A 77 3.83 -6.83 -2.20
C LEU A 77 4.53 -6.90 -0.85
N ASP A 78 5.43 -7.86 -0.64
CA ASP A 78 6.24 -7.97 0.59
C ASP A 78 7.19 -6.76 0.71
N ASP A 79 7.85 -6.38 -0.39
CA ASP A 79 8.67 -5.16 -0.44
C ASP A 79 7.81 -3.92 -0.16
N ALA A 80 6.60 -3.80 -0.74
CA ALA A 80 5.70 -2.67 -0.50
C ALA A 80 5.24 -2.58 0.97
N MET A 81 5.01 -3.73 1.62
CA MET A 81 4.71 -3.79 3.06
C MET A 81 5.87 -3.25 3.89
N THR A 82 7.10 -3.64 3.52
CA THR A 82 8.32 -3.17 4.18
C THR A 82 8.44 -1.66 4.10
N GLU A 83 8.21 -1.08 2.92
CA GLU A 83 8.24 0.38 2.72
C GLU A 83 7.12 1.12 3.49
N CYS A 84 5.95 0.50 3.67
CA CYS A 84 4.89 1.07 4.51
C CYS A 84 5.33 1.12 5.98
N ASN A 85 5.93 0.05 6.50
CA ASN A 85 6.42 0.00 7.87
C ASN A 85 7.58 0.99 8.10
N GLU A 86 8.53 1.07 7.17
CA GLU A 86 9.60 2.07 7.22
C GLU A 86 9.04 3.50 7.21
N THR A 87 8.02 3.76 6.38
CA THR A 87 7.34 5.06 6.37
C THR A 87 6.66 5.37 7.70
N ILE A 88 5.98 4.40 8.32
CA ILE A 88 5.34 4.57 9.64
C ILE A 88 6.38 4.95 10.70
N VAL A 89 7.50 4.20 10.78
CA VAL A 89 8.57 4.48 11.75
C VAL A 89 9.15 5.88 11.54
N SER A 90 9.41 6.28 10.29
CA SER A 90 9.90 7.63 9.99
C SER A 90 8.89 8.74 10.31
N LEU A 91 7.59 8.47 10.19
CA LEU A 91 6.54 9.40 10.59
C LEU A 91 6.48 9.55 12.12
N ASP A 92 6.58 8.45 12.87
CA ASP A 92 6.68 8.48 14.33
C ASP A 92 7.92 9.26 14.79
N GLN A 93 9.08 9.04 14.15
CA GLN A 93 10.29 9.83 14.42
C GLN A 93 10.10 11.32 14.13
N SER A 94 9.39 11.66 13.05
CA SER A 94 9.06 13.06 12.71
C SER A 94 8.23 13.73 13.82
N ARG A 95 7.26 13.01 14.40
CA ARG A 95 6.47 13.48 15.55
C ARG A 95 7.35 13.62 16.80
N ASP A 96 8.06 12.56 17.15
CA ASP A 96 8.69 12.41 18.47
C ASP A 96 9.99 13.22 18.61
N LEU A 97 10.72 13.45 17.52
CA LEU A 97 11.97 14.22 17.52
C LEU A 97 11.77 15.70 17.15
N TYR A 98 10.77 16.00 16.33
CA TYR A 98 10.64 17.32 15.68
C TYR A 98 9.29 18.02 15.92
N ASN A 99 8.44 17.47 16.79
CA ASN A 99 7.14 18.04 17.15
C ASN A 99 6.25 18.35 15.92
N VAL A 100 6.37 17.55 14.86
CA VAL A 100 5.41 17.61 13.74
C VAL A 100 4.02 17.26 14.28
N ASP A 101 2.99 17.98 13.81
CA ASP A 101 1.61 17.85 14.31
C ASP A 101 1.19 16.38 14.48
N PRO A 102 0.96 15.91 15.72
CA PRO A 102 0.58 14.53 15.98
C PRO A 102 -0.69 14.10 15.26
N LYS A 103 -1.63 15.02 14.99
CA LYS A 103 -2.86 14.69 14.26
C LYS A 103 -2.55 14.32 12.82
N LEU A 104 -1.77 15.12 12.12
CA LEU A 104 -1.29 14.84 10.77
C LEU A 104 -0.53 13.51 10.71
N ILE A 105 0.37 13.29 11.66
CA ILE A 105 1.17 12.06 11.70
C ILE A 105 0.30 10.84 11.92
N ASN A 106 -0.62 10.87 12.90
CA ASN A 106 -1.50 9.73 13.18
C ASN A 106 -2.42 9.41 11.99
N GLU A 107 -2.96 10.43 11.30
CA GLU A 107 -3.74 10.21 10.06
C GLU A 107 -2.92 9.49 8.97
N LEU A 108 -1.64 9.85 8.81
CA LEU A 108 -0.75 9.22 7.84
C LEU A 108 -0.34 7.81 8.25
N VAL A 109 -0.03 7.59 9.53
CA VAL A 109 0.25 6.27 10.08
C VAL A 109 -0.93 5.34 9.88
N ASP A 110 -2.16 5.77 10.20
CA ASP A 110 -3.38 5.00 9.99
C ASP A 110 -3.59 4.64 8.50
N LEU A 111 -3.26 5.56 7.58
CA LEU A 111 -3.33 5.30 6.15
C LEU A 111 -2.31 4.26 5.68
N TYR A 112 -1.06 4.32 6.17
CA TYR A 112 -0.04 3.32 5.82
C TYR A 112 -0.31 1.96 6.47
N ASP A 113 -0.80 1.93 7.71
CA ASP A 113 -1.18 0.71 8.42
C ASP A 113 -2.40 0.04 7.76
N LYS A 114 -3.43 0.83 7.39
CA LYS A 114 -4.54 0.36 6.55
C LYS A 114 -4.02 -0.19 5.22
N SER A 115 -3.09 0.52 4.58
CA SER A 115 -2.50 0.08 3.31
C SER A 115 -1.75 -1.24 3.48
N GLY A 116 -1.00 -1.44 4.56
CA GLY A 116 -0.36 -2.71 4.89
C GLY A 116 -1.35 -3.87 4.96
N ARG A 117 -2.47 -3.71 5.69
CA ARG A 117 -3.54 -4.72 5.68
C ARG A 117 -4.10 -5.00 4.28
N GLN A 118 -4.25 -3.97 3.45
CA GLN A 118 -4.72 -4.15 2.08
C GLN A 118 -3.70 -4.90 1.20
N ILE A 119 -2.40 -4.63 1.37
CA ILE A 119 -1.31 -5.36 0.70
C ILE A 119 -1.35 -6.83 1.10
N TYR A 120 -1.48 -7.14 2.39
CA TYR A 120 -1.59 -8.52 2.89
C TYR A 120 -2.78 -9.24 2.25
N ASN A 121 -3.97 -8.62 2.29
CA ASN A 121 -5.17 -9.22 1.71
C ASN A 121 -5.04 -9.44 0.19
N LEU A 122 -4.40 -8.50 -0.52
CA LEU A 122 -4.12 -8.62 -1.95
C LEU A 122 -3.17 -9.80 -2.23
N SER A 123 -2.13 -9.97 -1.41
CA SER A 123 -1.20 -11.09 -1.50
C SER A 123 -1.90 -12.45 -1.29
N VAL A 124 -2.74 -12.56 -0.26
CA VAL A 124 -3.49 -13.79 0.05
C VAL A 124 -4.47 -14.13 -1.08
N ALA A 125 -5.23 -13.13 -1.55
CA ALA A 125 -6.16 -13.31 -2.66
C ALA A 125 -5.43 -13.79 -3.92
N TRP A 126 -4.30 -13.16 -4.25
CA TRP A 126 -3.53 -13.53 -5.44
C TRP A 126 -2.91 -14.91 -5.38
N THR A 127 -2.44 -15.33 -4.20
CA THR A 127 -1.92 -16.68 -3.97
C THR A 127 -3.03 -17.72 -4.16
N SER A 128 -4.24 -17.43 -3.69
CA SER A 128 -5.39 -18.32 -3.81
C SER A 128 -5.86 -18.50 -5.25
N PHE A 129 -5.81 -17.46 -6.10
CA PHE A 129 -6.11 -17.58 -7.54
C PHE A 129 -5.14 -18.52 -8.28
N LYS A 130 -3.91 -18.66 -7.79
CA LYS A 130 -2.86 -19.47 -8.41
C LYS A 130 -2.87 -20.94 -7.97
N ASP A 131 -3.58 -21.29 -6.90
CA ASP A 131 -3.74 -22.68 -6.45
C ASP A 131 -5.04 -23.28 -7.03
N PRO A 132 -4.98 -24.23 -7.99
CA PRO A 132 -6.16 -24.87 -8.54
C PRO A 132 -7.05 -25.54 -7.48
N LYS A 133 -6.49 -25.95 -6.33
CA LYS A 133 -7.20 -26.60 -5.23
C LYS A 133 -7.92 -25.62 -4.29
N ARG A 134 -7.62 -24.31 -4.39
CA ARG A 134 -8.21 -23.24 -3.57
C ARG A 134 -9.00 -22.21 -4.39
N ARG A 135 -9.21 -22.45 -5.69
CA ARG A 135 -10.14 -21.64 -6.48
C ARG A 135 -11.55 -21.81 -5.89
N PRO A 136 -12.27 -20.72 -5.58
CA PRO A 136 -13.69 -20.84 -5.28
C PRO A 136 -14.37 -21.50 -6.49
N SER A 137 -15.17 -22.54 -6.26
CA SER A 137 -15.95 -23.17 -7.33
C SER A 137 -16.83 -22.07 -7.92
N ILE A 138 -16.60 -21.77 -9.20
CA ILE A 138 -17.60 -21.00 -9.95
C ILE A 138 -18.75 -21.99 -10.12
N ASP A 139 -19.78 -21.85 -9.29
CA ASP A 139 -21.04 -22.57 -9.47
C ASP A 139 -21.67 -21.99 -10.74
N THR A 140 -21.23 -22.51 -11.89
CA THR A 140 -21.86 -22.22 -13.17
C THR A 140 -23.17 -22.97 -13.18
N GLY A 141 -24.20 -22.34 -12.63
CA GLY A 141 -25.60 -22.75 -12.75
C GLY A 141 -26.07 -22.74 -14.20
N ILE A 142 -25.46 -23.58 -15.05
CA ILE A 142 -26.00 -23.94 -16.35
C ILE A 142 -26.91 -25.12 -16.08
N VAL A 143 -28.19 -24.81 -15.89
CA VAL A 143 -29.27 -25.77 -16.02
C VAL A 143 -29.32 -26.17 -17.50
N THR A 144 -28.77 -27.33 -17.84
CA THR A 144 -29.07 -27.97 -19.14
C THR A 144 -30.37 -28.74 -18.97
N SER A 145 -31.41 -28.24 -19.63
CA SER A 145 -32.65 -28.95 -19.98
C SER A 145 -32.39 -30.25 -20.72
#